data_AF-A0A1Q5TG41-F1
#
_entry.id   AF-A0A1Q5TG41-F1
#
_cell.length_a   1.000
_cell.length_b   1.000
_cell.length_c   1.000
_cell.angle_alpha   90.00
_cell.angle_beta   90.00
_cell.angle_gamma   90.00
#
_symmetry.space_group_name_H-M   'P 1'
#
loop_
_entity.id
_entity.type
_entity.pdbx_description
1 polymer ?
#
loop_
_entity_poly.entity_id
_entity_poly.type
_entity_poly.pdbx_seq_one_letter_code
_entity_poly.pdbx_strand_id
1 'polypeptide(L)'
;MWHSTPIPWVVHCCLTWLVLLVTLATAERLPGDVISRSRSLIEGIEKSSSVLQKRDNGTFLLRIMPLGASITLGYGSTDHNGYRKPLRQQLRYAGWQVNMIGSLRNGTMHDNEHDGHFGYRIDQLEDKTQKTILEKPNLILIK
;
A
#
# COMPACT_ATOMS: atom_id res chain seq x y z
N MET A 1 72.71 26.02 26.20
CA MET A 1 71.86 25.08 26.97
C MET A 1 70.70 25.86 27.59
N TRP A 2 69.56 25.97 26.90
CA TRP A 2 68.24 26.30 27.46
C TRP A 2 67.18 25.79 26.46
N HIS A 3 66.43 24.76 26.85
CA HIS A 3 65.32 24.20 26.08
C HIS A 3 64.07 25.08 26.28
N SER A 4 63.45 25.51 25.17
CA SER A 4 62.13 26.15 25.23
C SER A 4 61.03 25.08 25.29
N THR A 5 60.21 25.14 26.34
CA THR A 5 59.16 24.17 26.68
C THR A 5 57.91 24.26 25.78
N PRO A 6 57.19 23.16 25.52
CA PRO A 6 56.04 23.07 24.59
C PRO A 6 54.69 23.51 25.20
N ILE A 7 54.71 24.47 26.13
CA ILE A 7 53.54 24.84 26.96
C ILE A 7 52.44 25.66 26.22
N PRO A 8 52.70 26.50 25.19
CA PRO A 8 51.68 27.44 24.73
C PRO A 8 50.52 26.79 23.96
N TRP A 9 50.74 25.68 23.27
CA TRP A 9 49.70 25.00 22.48
C TRP A 9 48.69 24.24 23.33
N VAL A 10 49.13 23.62 24.42
CA VAL A 10 48.25 22.89 25.34
C VAL A 10 47.30 23.85 26.06
N VAL A 11 47.81 25.03 26.44
CA VAL A 11 47.01 26.09 27.06
C VAL A 11 45.95 26.63 26.09
N HIS A 12 46.30 26.81 24.81
CA HIS A 12 45.36 27.24 23.78
C HIS A 12 44.24 26.22 23.53
N CYS A 13 44.57 24.93 23.42
CA CYS A 13 43.57 23.87 23.26
C CYS A 13 42.59 23.80 24.45
N CYS A 14 43.11 23.87 25.69
CA CYS A 14 42.26 23.88 26.88
C CYS A 14 41.31 25.09 26.93
N LEU A 15 41.80 26.29 26.58
CA LEU A 15 40.97 27.49 26.52
C LEU A 15 39.88 27.37 25.44
N THR A 16 40.20 26.83 24.26
CA THR A 16 39.18 26.62 23.21
C THR A 16 38.13 25.59 23.61
N TRP A 17 38.51 24.52 24.31
CA TRP A 17 37.56 23.50 24.76
C TRP A 17 36.65 24.02 25.88
N LEU A 18 37.19 24.83 26.80
CA LEU A 18 36.43 25.39 27.91
C LEU A 18 35.43 26.45 27.41
N VAL A 19 35.79 27.24 26.39
CA VAL A 19 34.85 28.15 25.70
C VAL A 19 33.75 27.38 24.96
N LEU A 20 34.07 26.24 24.33
CA LEU A 20 33.07 25.39 23.68
C LEU A 20 32.08 24.76 24.68
N LEU A 21 32.57 24.35 25.86
CA LEU A 21 31.73 23.82 26.94
C LEU A 21 30.81 24.89 27.54
N VAL A 22 31.28 26.14 27.64
CA VAL A 22 30.48 27.26 28.18
C VAL A 22 29.42 27.74 27.18
N THR A 23 29.71 27.72 25.88
CA THR A 23 28.73 28.11 24.84
C THR A 23 27.59 27.09 24.66
N LEU A 24 27.84 25.80 24.91
CA LEU A 24 26.78 24.78 24.93
C LEU A 24 25.82 24.96 26.13
N ALA A 25 26.29 25.58 27.22
CA ALA A 25 25.51 25.78 28.43
C ALA A 25 24.55 26.98 28.36
N THR A 26 24.64 27.84 27.35
CA THR A 26 23.74 29.00 27.16
C THR A 26 22.73 28.80 26.03
N ALA A 27 22.46 27.56 25.62
CA ALA A 27 21.33 27.27 24.74
C ALA A 27 20.03 27.68 25.47
N GLU A 28 19.51 28.84 25.12
CA GLU A 28 18.24 29.37 25.62
C GLU A 28 17.16 28.30 25.45
N ARG A 29 16.54 27.91 26.57
CA ARG A 29 15.37 27.04 26.58
C ARG A 29 14.27 27.72 25.77
N LEU A 30 14.08 27.31 24.52
CA LEU A 30 12.85 27.57 23.79
C LEU A 30 11.68 27.01 24.62
N PRO A 31 10.57 27.73 24.76
CA PRO A 31 9.43 27.30 25.57
C PRO A 31 8.93 25.94 25.07
N GLY A 32 9.07 24.93 25.93
CA GLY A 32 8.77 23.52 25.62
C GLY A 32 7.32 23.25 25.20
N ASP A 33 6.43 24.22 25.39
CA ASP A 33 5.02 24.12 25.02
C ASP A 33 4.75 24.20 23.51
N VAL A 34 5.59 24.89 22.73
CA VAL A 34 5.40 24.96 21.27
C VAL A 34 5.87 23.67 20.61
N ILE A 35 6.98 23.11 21.11
CA ILE A 35 7.61 21.88 20.59
C ILE A 35 6.77 20.64 20.95
N SER A 36 6.18 20.59 22.15
CA SER A 36 5.31 19.47 22.56
C SER A 36 4.04 19.39 21.72
N ARG A 37 3.42 20.54 21.42
CA ARG A 37 2.20 20.62 20.63
C ARG A 37 2.45 20.27 19.16
N SER A 38 3.54 20.75 18.55
CA SER A 38 3.91 20.33 17.19
C SER A 38 4.26 18.85 17.11
N ARG A 39 4.90 18.29 18.14
CA ARG A 39 5.22 16.85 18.20
C ARG A 39 3.95 16.01 18.33
N SER A 40 2.99 16.42 19.16
CA SER A 40 1.68 15.73 19.25
C SER A 40 0.86 15.81 17.96
N LEU A 41 0.99 16.91 17.20
CA LEU A 41 0.31 17.07 15.91
C LEU A 41 0.99 16.23 14.82
N ILE A 42 2.33 16.18 14.78
CA ILE A 42 3.08 15.32 13.85
C ILE A 42 2.88 13.84 14.18
N GLU A 43 2.89 13.46 15.46
CA GLU A 43 2.62 12.11 15.93
C GLU A 43 1.14 11.73 15.71
N GLY A 44 0.23 12.70 15.81
CA GLY A 44 -1.18 12.56 15.40
C GLY A 44 -1.36 12.42 13.88
N ILE A 45 -0.56 13.11 13.07
CA ILE A 45 -0.58 13.03 11.60
C ILE A 45 0.04 11.71 11.12
N GLU A 46 1.15 11.25 11.72
CA GLU A 46 1.71 9.91 11.44
C GLU A 46 0.72 8.81 11.83
N LYS A 47 0.11 8.91 13.02
CA LYS A 47 -0.89 7.95 13.49
C LYS A 47 -2.19 7.99 12.69
N SER A 48 -2.55 9.15 12.13
CA SER A 48 -3.68 9.30 11.20
C SER A 48 -3.37 8.74 9.81
N SER A 49 -2.12 8.87 9.36
CA SER A 49 -1.68 8.25 8.09
C SER A 49 -1.58 6.73 8.18
N SER A 50 -1.41 6.18 9.39
CA SER A 50 -1.32 4.74 9.64
C SER A 50 -2.66 4.02 9.80
N VAL A 51 -3.81 4.68 9.61
CA VAL A 51 -5.13 4.06 9.84
C VAL A 51 -5.50 3.06 8.73
N LEU A 52 -4.82 3.07 7.59
CA LEU A 52 -5.01 2.11 6.50
C LEU A 52 -3.78 1.22 6.32
N GLN A 53 -3.53 0.34 7.31
CA GLN A 53 -2.59 -0.76 7.08
C GLN A 53 -3.22 -1.81 6.16
N LYS A 54 -2.42 -2.33 5.23
CA LYS A 54 -2.80 -3.44 4.37
C LYS A 54 -3.17 -4.63 5.27
N ARG A 55 -4.41 -5.11 5.17
CA ARG A 55 -4.91 -6.23 6.01
C ARG A 55 -4.13 -7.53 5.80
N ASP A 56 -3.45 -7.66 4.67
CA ASP A 56 -2.75 -8.88 4.27
C ASP A 56 -1.48 -8.54 3.50
N ASN A 57 -0.39 -9.27 3.73
CA ASN A 57 0.85 -9.13 2.98
C ASN A 57 0.76 -9.66 1.54
N GLY A 58 -0.24 -10.48 1.23
CA GLY A 58 -0.49 -11.01 -0.12
C GLY A 58 0.20 -12.34 -0.39
N THR A 59 0.24 -13.20 0.62
CA THR A 59 0.93 -14.49 0.58
C THR A 59 0.18 -15.59 -0.17
N PHE A 60 -1.13 -15.42 -0.45
CA PHE A 60 -1.94 -16.43 -1.11
C PHE A 60 -2.40 -16.03 -2.53
N LEU A 61 -2.77 -17.04 -3.32
CA LEU A 61 -3.31 -16.87 -4.67
C LEU A 61 -4.76 -16.32 -4.62
N LEU A 62 -4.98 -15.15 -5.20
CA LEU A 62 -6.34 -14.63 -5.41
C LEU A 62 -7.04 -15.46 -6.49
N ARG A 63 -8.04 -16.23 -6.06
CA ARG A 63 -8.97 -16.98 -6.90
C ARG A 63 -10.22 -16.12 -7.06
N ILE A 64 -10.21 -15.31 -8.11
CA ILE A 64 -11.21 -14.28 -8.34
C ILE A 64 -12.26 -14.85 -9.27
N MET A 65 -13.54 -14.83 -8.86
CA MET A 65 -14.65 -15.14 -9.75
C MET A 65 -15.40 -13.87 -10.14
N PRO A 66 -15.28 -13.41 -11.40
CA PRO A 66 -16.13 -12.36 -11.94
C PRO A 66 -17.50 -12.95 -12.29
N LEU A 67 -18.53 -12.66 -11.48
CA LEU A 67 -19.90 -13.12 -11.67
C LEU A 67 -20.80 -11.95 -12.07
N GLY A 68 -21.60 -12.10 -13.11
CA GLY A 68 -22.53 -11.03 -13.48
C GLY A 68 -23.11 -11.16 -14.86
N ALA A 69 -23.45 -10.00 -15.45
CA ALA A 69 -24.14 -9.94 -16.72
C ALA A 69 -23.23 -9.45 -17.86
N SER A 70 -23.80 -8.65 -18.78
CA SER A 70 -23.13 -8.11 -19.96
C SER A 70 -21.86 -7.30 -19.64
N ILE A 71 -21.83 -6.60 -18.50
CA ILE A 71 -20.66 -5.81 -18.11
C ILE A 71 -19.48 -6.71 -17.72
N THR A 72 -19.75 -7.80 -16.99
CA THR A 72 -18.74 -8.80 -16.63
C THR A 72 -18.28 -9.60 -17.86
N LEU A 73 -19.19 -9.90 -18.79
CA LEU A 73 -18.84 -10.44 -20.10
C LEU A 73 -17.93 -9.49 -20.91
N GLY A 74 -17.95 -8.19 -20.65
CA GLY A 74 -17.23 -7.20 -21.43
C GLY A 74 -17.96 -6.76 -22.69
N TYR A 75 -19.29 -6.91 -22.73
CA TYR A 75 -20.10 -6.41 -23.85
C TYR A 75 -19.93 -4.90 -24.03
N GLY A 76 -19.73 -4.47 -25.28
CA GLY A 76 -19.47 -3.08 -25.63
C GLY A 76 -18.01 -2.65 -25.44
N SER A 77 -17.15 -3.49 -24.86
CA SER A 77 -15.69 -3.25 -24.88
C SER A 77 -15.07 -3.79 -26.17
N THR A 78 -14.09 -3.07 -26.71
CA THR A 78 -13.41 -3.44 -27.97
C THR A 78 -12.68 -4.77 -27.87
N ASP A 79 -12.18 -5.11 -26.69
CA ASP A 79 -11.35 -6.29 -26.44
C ASP A 79 -12.09 -7.40 -25.69
N HIS A 80 -13.40 -7.22 -25.46
CA HIS A 80 -14.28 -8.13 -24.72
C HIS A 80 -13.82 -8.46 -23.29
N ASN A 81 -12.88 -7.70 -22.72
CA ASN A 81 -12.40 -7.94 -21.36
C ASN A 81 -13.22 -7.18 -20.32
N GLY A 82 -13.86 -6.07 -20.71
CA GLY A 82 -14.54 -5.18 -19.77
C GLY A 82 -13.60 -4.69 -18.66
N TYR A 83 -14.10 -4.68 -17.42
CA TYR A 83 -13.31 -4.24 -16.26
C TYR A 83 -12.27 -5.28 -15.80
N ARG A 84 -12.37 -6.54 -16.24
CA ARG A 84 -11.56 -7.65 -15.72
C ARG A 84 -10.07 -7.43 -15.98
N LYS A 85 -9.72 -6.94 -17.16
CA LYS A 85 -8.33 -6.67 -17.56
C LYS A 85 -7.66 -5.58 -16.73
N PRO A 86 -8.18 -4.34 -16.63
CA PRO A 86 -7.54 -3.32 -15.82
C PRO A 86 -7.48 -3.72 -14.34
N LEU A 87 -8.52 -4.37 -13.80
CA LEU A 87 -8.50 -4.87 -12.43
C LEU A 87 -7.37 -5.89 -12.21
N ARG A 88 -7.28 -6.90 -13.08
CA ARG A 88 -6.22 -7.93 -12.99
C ARG A 88 -4.84 -7.31 -13.09
N GLN A 89 -4.64 -6.38 -14.03
CA GLN A 89 -3.37 -5.69 -14.20
C GLN A 89 -2.97 -4.92 -12.94
N GLN A 90 -3.89 -4.20 -12.31
CA GLN A 90 -3.62 -3.47 -11.07
C GLN A 90 -3.28 -4.40 -9.91
N LEU A 91 -3.99 -5.52 -9.75
CA LEU A 91 -3.69 -6.52 -8.71
C LEU A 91 -2.31 -7.16 -8.92
N ARG A 92 -1.98 -7.51 -10.17
CA ARG A 92 -0.66 -8.02 -10.53
C ARG A 92 0.44 -6.99 -10.29
N TYR A 93 0.20 -5.74 -10.66
CA TYR A 93 1.12 -4.62 -10.39
C TYR A 93 1.37 -4.43 -8.89
N ALA A 94 0.33 -4.60 -8.06
CA ALA A 94 0.44 -4.57 -6.60
C ALA A 94 1.10 -5.83 -5.98
N GLY A 95 1.60 -6.76 -6.80
CA GLY A 95 2.35 -7.96 -6.36
C GLY A 95 1.49 -9.18 -6.06
N TRP A 96 0.18 -9.15 -6.30
CA TRP A 96 -0.68 -10.31 -6.02
C TRP A 96 -0.54 -11.40 -7.08
N GLN A 97 -0.61 -12.66 -6.64
CA GLN A 97 -0.90 -13.78 -7.52
C GLN A 97 -2.40 -13.82 -7.81
N VAL A 98 -2.77 -13.85 -9.09
CA VAL A 98 -4.17 -13.78 -9.53
C VAL A 98 -4.45 -14.91 -10.50
N ASN A 99 -5.54 -15.62 -10.22
CA ASN A 99 -6.16 -16.64 -11.05
C ASN A 99 -7.65 -16.30 -11.14
N MET A 100 -8.10 -15.86 -12.31
CA MET A 100 -9.51 -15.68 -12.62
C MET A 100 -10.14 -17.05 -12.83
N ILE A 101 -11.35 -17.24 -12.34
CA ILE A 101 -12.10 -18.49 -12.49
C ILE A 101 -13.53 -18.21 -12.95
N GLY A 102 -14.12 -19.21 -13.58
CA GLY A 102 -15.48 -19.18 -14.09
C GLY A 102 -15.64 -20.17 -15.23
N SER A 103 -16.88 -20.35 -15.67
CA SER A 103 -17.23 -21.33 -16.72
C SER A 103 -17.11 -20.77 -18.13
N LEU A 104 -17.13 -19.44 -18.29
CA LEU A 104 -16.97 -18.77 -19.57
C LEU A 104 -15.55 -18.24 -19.74
N ARG A 105 -15.13 -18.09 -20.99
CA ARG A 105 -13.82 -17.54 -21.33
C ARG A 105 -13.93 -16.66 -22.57
N ASN A 106 -13.67 -15.37 -22.44
CA ASN A 106 -13.64 -14.45 -23.58
C ASN A 106 -12.71 -13.25 -23.33
N GLY A 107 -12.39 -12.56 -24.43
CA GLY A 107 -11.52 -11.40 -24.44
C GLY A 107 -10.04 -11.76 -24.60
N THR A 108 -9.21 -10.74 -24.77
CA THR A 108 -7.79 -10.87 -25.15
C THR A 108 -6.82 -10.90 -23.97
N MET A 109 -7.31 -10.74 -22.74
CA MET A 109 -6.44 -10.77 -21.56
C MET A 109 -5.93 -12.18 -21.24
N HIS A 110 -4.81 -12.28 -20.54
CA HIS A 110 -4.40 -13.53 -19.91
C HIS A 110 -5.34 -13.86 -18.75
N ASP A 111 -5.68 -15.15 -18.58
CA ASP A 111 -6.51 -15.64 -17.47
C ASP A 111 -7.86 -14.90 -17.48
N ASN A 112 -8.59 -15.16 -18.56
CA ASN A 112 -9.79 -14.46 -19.01
C ASN A 112 -11.08 -15.23 -18.72
N GLU A 113 -11.00 -16.21 -17.82
CA GLU A 113 -12.12 -16.95 -17.24
C GLU A 113 -13.04 -16.00 -16.46
N HIS A 114 -14.36 -16.20 -16.59
CA HIS A 114 -15.39 -15.43 -15.90
C HIS A 114 -16.76 -16.14 -15.97
N ASP A 115 -17.74 -15.64 -15.21
CA ASP A 115 -19.15 -16.05 -15.25
C ASP A 115 -20.06 -14.85 -15.55
N GLY A 116 -19.78 -14.19 -16.67
CA GLY A 116 -20.51 -13.03 -17.17
C GLY A 116 -21.49 -13.43 -18.26
N HIS A 117 -22.80 -13.37 -17.99
CA HIS A 117 -23.83 -13.87 -18.91
C HIS A 117 -24.62 -12.72 -19.55
N PHE A 118 -24.58 -12.61 -20.88
CA PHE A 118 -25.30 -11.54 -21.58
C PHE A 118 -26.81 -11.62 -21.34
N GLY A 119 -27.43 -10.50 -20.96
CA GLY A 119 -28.89 -10.40 -20.79
C GLY A 119 -29.45 -11.10 -19.55
N TYR A 120 -28.60 -11.71 -18.71
CA TYR A 120 -29.06 -12.35 -17.48
C TYR A 120 -29.59 -11.31 -16.49
N ARG A 121 -30.73 -11.62 -15.90
CA ARG A 121 -31.30 -10.90 -14.77
C ARG A 121 -30.80 -11.48 -13.44
N ILE A 122 -31.09 -10.80 -12.34
CA ILE A 122 -30.68 -11.19 -10.99
C ILE A 122 -31.21 -12.58 -10.62
N ASP A 123 -32.47 -12.88 -10.95
CA ASP A 123 -33.09 -14.19 -10.70
C ASP A 123 -32.37 -15.33 -11.43
N GLN A 124 -31.88 -15.09 -12.64
CA GLN A 124 -31.11 -16.09 -13.40
C GLN A 124 -29.67 -16.23 -12.89
N LEU A 125 -29.13 -15.20 -12.23
CA LEU A 125 -27.78 -15.23 -11.66
C LEU A 125 -27.75 -15.96 -10.30
N GLU A 126 -28.87 -16.00 -9.59
CA GLU A 126 -29.00 -16.73 -8.33
C GLU A 126 -28.67 -18.22 -8.49
N ASP A 127 -29.21 -18.86 -9.55
CA ASP A 127 -28.90 -20.25 -9.91
C ASP A 127 -27.41 -20.48 -10.17
N LYS A 128 -26.73 -19.48 -10.71
CA LYS A 128 -25.30 -19.55 -11.01
C LYS A 128 -24.45 -19.42 -9.75
N THR A 129 -24.89 -18.60 -8.80
CA THR A 129 -24.21 -18.36 -7.52
C THR A 129 -24.06 -19.66 -6.70
N GLN A 130 -25.01 -20.59 -6.80
CA GLN A 130 -24.88 -21.90 -6.15
C GLN A 130 -23.72 -22.73 -6.72
N LYS A 131 -23.50 -22.67 -8.03
CA LYS A 131 -22.39 -23.37 -8.70
C LYS A 131 -21.05 -22.72 -8.38
N THR A 132 -21.02 -21.39 -8.28
CA THR A 132 -19.85 -20.59 -7.91
C THR A 132 -19.18 -21.09 -6.62
N ILE A 133 -19.97 -21.43 -5.59
CA ILE A 133 -19.44 -21.87 -4.29
C ILE A 133 -18.57 -23.13 -4.44
N LEU A 134 -18.93 -24.04 -5.36
CA LEU A 134 -18.22 -25.30 -5.58
C LEU A 134 -16.83 -25.09 -6.21
N GLU A 135 -16.63 -24.00 -6.95
CA GLU A 135 -15.34 -23.64 -7.55
C GLU A 135 -14.35 -23.01 -6.56
N LYS A 136 -14.81 -22.76 -5.32
CA LYS A 136 -14.02 -22.24 -4.19
C LYS A 136 -13.24 -20.96 -4.57
N PRO A 137 -13.92 -19.88 -5.01
CA PRO A 137 -13.30 -18.56 -5.07
C PRO A 137 -12.97 -18.07 -3.66
N ASN A 138 -11.99 -17.17 -3.54
CA ASN A 138 -11.76 -16.39 -2.33
C ASN A 138 -12.15 -14.92 -2.50
N LEU A 139 -12.45 -14.49 -3.73
CA LEU A 139 -13.01 -13.18 -4.05
C LEU A 139 -14.06 -13.35 -5.14
N ILE A 140 -15.27 -12.84 -4.92
CA ILE A 140 -16.32 -12.80 -5.93
C ILE A 140 -16.59 -11.33 -6.27
N LEU A 141 -16.61 -11.02 -7.56
CA LEU A 141 -16.96 -9.70 -8.07
C LEU A 141 -18.37 -9.80 -8.66
N ILE A 142 -19.25 -8.87 -8.30
CA ILE A 142 -20.63 -8.83 -8.76
C ILE A 142 -20.83 -7.54 -9.56
N LYS A 143 -21.19 -7.65 -10.85
CA LYS A 143 -21.24 -6.51 -11.76
C LYS A 143 -22.10 -6.69 -13.00
#